data_AF-A0A3D2P2C5-F1
#
_entry.id   AF-A0A3D2P2C5-F1
#
_cell.length_a   1.000
_cell.length_b   1.000
_cell.length_c   1.000
_cell.angle_alpha   90.00
_cell.angle_beta   90.00
_cell.angle_gamma   90.00
#
_symmetry.space_group_name_H-M   'P 1'
#
loop_
_entity.id
_entity.type
_entity.pdbx_description
1 polymer ?
#
loop_
_entity_poly.entity_id
_entity_poly.type
_entity_poly.pdbx_seq_one_letter_code
_entity_poly.pdbx_strand_id
1 'polypeptide(L)' 'ILKCVAPDLPRFQEFLENQLLPSPNVASVKTSLTIHRSKMAHGIPLED' A
#
# COMPACT_ATOMS: atom_id res chain seq x y z
N ILE A 1 -1.06 2.54 8.46
CA ILE A 1 -1.45 1.97 7.15
C ILE A 1 -0.44 2.47 6.12
N LEU A 2 0.23 1.55 5.43
CA LEU A 2 1.15 1.87 4.34
C LEU A 2 0.40 1.83 3.01
N LYS A 3 0.48 2.90 2.21
CA LYS A 3 -0.02 2.88 0.83
C LYS A 3 1.11 2.43 -0.09
N CYS A 4 0.86 1.39 -0.87
CA CYS A 4 1.81 0.79 -1.80
C CYS A 4 1.17 0.76 -3.19
N VAL A 5 1.98 0.97 -4.22
CA VAL A 5 1.60 0.76 -5.61
C VAL A 5 2.60 -0.24 -6.19
N ALA A 6 2.09 -1.32 -6.77
CA ALA A 6 2.89 -2.32 -7.48
C ALA A 6 2.33 -2.50 -8.91
N PRO A 7 3.16 -2.89 -9.89
CA PRO A 7 2.71 -3.03 -11.27
C PRO A 7 1.74 -4.22 -11.45
N ASP A 8 1.89 -5.23 -10.60
CA ASP A 8 1.12 -6.47 -10.61
C ASP A 8 1.20 -7.15 -9.23
N LEU A 9 0.40 -8.21 -9.06
CA LEU A 9 0.33 -8.96 -7.80
C LEU A 9 1.62 -9.74 -7.49
N PRO A 10 2.30 -10.40 -8.45
CA PRO A 10 3.59 -11.05 -8.18
C PRO A 10 4.65 -10.11 -7.63
N ARG A 11 4.83 -8.92 -8.20
CA ARG A 11 5.80 -7.92 -7.71
C ARG A 11 5.43 -7.38 -6.33
N PHE A 12 4.13 -7.25 -6.04
CA PHE A 12 3.67 -6.90 -4.69
C PHE A 12 4.02 -7.99 -3.68
N GLN A 13 3.81 -9.26 -4.05
CA GLN A 13 4.14 -10.39 -3.19
C GLN A 13 5.64 -10.48 -2.91
N GLU A 14 6.47 -10.30 -3.93
CA GLU A 14 7.94 -10.25 -3.78
C GLU A 14 8.38 -9.15 -2.80
N PHE A 15 7.77 -7.97 -2.87
CA PHE A 15 8.02 -6.88 -1.91
C PHE A 15 7.66 -7.28 -0.47
N LEU A 16 6.51 -7.94 -0.26
CA LEU A 16 6.12 -8.38 1.06
C LEU A 16 7.09 -9.42 1.62
N GLU A 17 7.40 -10.45 0.83
CA GLU A 17 8.23 -11.58 1.25
C GLU A 17 9.69 -11.19 1.48
N ASN A 18 10.27 -10.40 0.57
CA ASN A 18 11.71 -10.15 0.58
C ASN A 18 12.11 -8.84 1.26
N GLN A 19 11.16 -7.93 1.53
CA GLN A 19 11.47 -6.63 2.11
C GLN A 19 10.65 -6.35 3.37
N LEU A 20 9.32 -6.36 3.29
CA LEU A 20 8.49 -5.86 4.38
C LEU A 20 8.34 -6.84 5.56
N LEU A 21 8.01 -8.12 5.29
CA LEU A 21 7.85 -9.15 6.32
C LEU A 21 9.14 -9.43 7.12
N PRO A 22 10.35 -9.51 6.52
CA PRO A 22 11.57 -9.75 7.28
C PRO A 22 12.11 -8.50 7.99
N SER A 23 11.50 -7.33 7.76
CA SER A 23 11.96 -6.08 8.37
C SER A 23 11.84 -6.14 9.90
N PRO A 24 12.84 -5.61 10.64
CA PRO A 24 12.74 -5.52 12.10
C PRO A 24 11.49 -4.73 12.51
N ASN A 25 10.85 -5.17 13.59
CA ASN A 25 9.61 -4.60 14.16
C ASN A 25 8.33 -4.84 13.33
N VAL A 26 8.36 -5.72 12.33
CA VAL A 26 7.15 -6.16 11.61
C VAL A 26 6.69 -7.52 12.15
N ALA A 27 5.64 -7.51 12.98
CA ALA A 27 5.09 -8.75 13.56
C ALA A 27 4.09 -9.45 12.63
N SER A 28 3.28 -8.69 11.89
CA SER A 28 2.35 -9.21 10.89
C SER A 28 1.90 -8.09 9.94
N VAL A 29 1.48 -8.47 8.74
CA VAL A 29 0.96 -7.53 7.74
C VAL A 29 -0.41 -8.02 7.28
N LYS A 30 -1.41 -7.14 7.36
CA LYS A 30 -2.71 -7.32 6.71
C LYS A 30 -2.80 -6.39 5.51
N THR A 31 -3.08 -6.96 4.35
CA THR A 31 -3.17 -6.24 3.08
C THR A 31 -4.62 -5.98 2.68
N SER A 32 -4.84 -4.95 1.87
CA SER A 32 -6.16 -4.63 1.31
C SER A 32 -5.95 -4.06 -0.09
N LEU A 33 -6.59 -4.67 -1.09
CA LEU A 33 -6.46 -4.25 -2.48
C LEU A 33 -7.51 -3.18 -2.81
N THR A 34 -7.08 -2.09 -3.44
CA THR A 34 -7.99 -1.07 -3.96
C THR A 34 -8.35 -1.40 -5.41
N ILE A 35 -9.61 -1.79 -5.67
CA ILE A 35 -10.10 -2.14 -7.02
C ILE A 35 -10.60 -0.90 -7.77
N HIS A 36 -11.15 0.08 -7.05
CA HIS A 36 -11.64 1.33 -7.62
C HIS A 36 -11.26 2.50 -6.71
N ARG A 37 -10.76 3.60 -7.29
CA ARG A 37 -10.38 4.79 -6.54
C ARG A 37 -11.37 5.92 -6.81
N SER A 38 -12.18 6.25 -5.80
CA SER A 38 -13.23 7.28 -5.88
C SER A 38 -12.69 8.71 -5.85
N LYS A 39 -11.52 8.97 -5.24
CA LYS A 39 -10.90 10.30 -5.18
C LYS A 39 -9.40 10.22 -5.48
N MET A 40 -8.97 10.98 -6.49
CA MET A 40 -7.57 11.08 -6.92
C MET A 40 -6.82 12.25 -6.28
N ALA A 41 -7.51 13.35 -6.01
CA ALA A 41 -6.90 14.52 -5.41
C ALA A 41 -6.47 14.26 -3.95
N HIS A 42 -5.25 14.67 -3.63
CA HIS A 42 -4.75 14.71 -2.26
C HIS A 42 -5.40 15.91 -1.53
N GLY A 43 -5.66 15.77 -0.23
CA GLY A 43 -6.16 16.86 0.60
C GLY A 43 -7.68 16.93 0.77
N ILE A 44 -8.07 17.67 1.81
CA ILE A 44 -9.43 18.15 2.04
C ILE A 44 -9.58 19.41 1.18
N PRO A 45 -10.70 19.65 0.49
CA PRO A 45 -10.92 20.93 -0.17
C PRO A 45 -10.80 22.03 0.88
N LEU A 46 -9.76 22.85 0.78
CA LEU A 46 -9.67 24.12 1.47
C LEU A 46 -10.13 25.14 0.43
N GLU A 47 -11.11 25.96 0.78
CA GLU A 47 -11.48 27.12 -0.04
C GLU A 47 -10.27 28.07 -0.09
N ASP A 48 -10.06 28.73 -1.23
CA ASP A 48 -8.97 29.70 -1.42
C ASP A 48 -8.98 30.82 -0.37
#